data_AF-A0A7S2SEE2-F1
#
_entry.id   AF-A0A7S2SEE2-F1
#
_cell.length_a   1.000
_cell.length_b   1.000
_cell.length_c   1.000
_cell.angle_alpha   90.00
_cell.angle_beta   90.00
_cell.angle_gamma   90.00
#
_symmetry.space_group_name_H-M   'P 1'
#
loop_
_entity.id
_entity.type
_entity.pdbx_description
1 polymer ?
#
loop_
_entity_poly.entity_id
_entity_poly.type
_entity_poly.pdbx_seq_one_letter_code
_entity_poly.pdbx_strand_id
1 'polypeptide(L)'
;RASSSITSINRTTMASRLHQKAVEQQAKLARRRREEEEARQQKEAEDMKSMFKPRSFAKKKGTSKLHADTAAMKNHRAASPPRRDSPLMRAGSGYQSRRSISPGPSPRGSRGKRASTEVSRRSLKSQASEEILSTKHTVDLQEQKNKELGVELPDVMAVARSGGLLPPPPSPRYRLAVVGFTAPGGPSVNTDKNKNGVRYDSVPIANGVVKAGAACDLFDYTPEDHDAFADKVEAYDGLIVRINPGQLSAPGTPPGSQVAFDELMMSLVAKGKPVWSSPAVQKQMGAKDALVKIKDLSCGLPDTMAYYTGEELESGFKQTCAFQPRVIKQNRGSAGEGIWLCWLEGKDYCEALGDTTLDDSDQLKLMEMNDNHVEFHTVREFLAFCVHGPGGEAGDWHSAFPGKYLEGGKEVGGQLVDQRLLPRITEGEVRMQMVKDTLFAIIHKQPTDGGMSAVGGIAKYAFYQPEAPEFTELRLKFQQDIPSIMSAMGLRGEPLPVLWTADFIPVDGHVAPYVVGEFNCSCVGISKFGAACGPDKDLGDVEDEDFDEGTRLTDLIGLKAVETLDEMHSS
;
A
#
# COMPACT_ATOMS: atom_id res chain seq x y z
N ARG A 1 20.63 -50.37 6.17
CA ARG A 1 19.47 -49.46 6.39
C ARG A 1 19.30 -49.00 7.85
N ALA A 2 20.01 -49.56 8.85
CA ALA A 2 19.93 -49.09 10.25
C ALA A 2 20.92 -47.95 10.61
N SER A 3 22.11 -47.85 10.01
CA SER A 3 23.07 -46.77 10.33
C SER A 3 22.66 -45.38 9.80
N SER A 4 21.92 -45.29 8.70
CA SER A 4 21.48 -44.00 8.14
C SER A 4 20.37 -43.32 8.94
N SER A 5 19.64 -44.07 9.77
CA SER A 5 18.53 -43.55 10.58
C SER A 5 19.01 -42.87 11.88
N ILE A 6 20.13 -43.32 12.45
CA ILE A 6 20.66 -42.79 13.72
C ILE A 6 21.37 -41.45 13.51
N THR A 7 22.04 -41.25 12.36
CA THR A 7 22.71 -39.98 12.01
C THR A 7 21.72 -38.87 11.68
N SER A 8 20.54 -39.21 11.13
CA SER A 8 19.45 -38.27 10.85
C SER A 8 18.81 -37.73 12.14
N ILE A 9 18.48 -38.62 13.08
CA ILE A 9 17.82 -38.26 14.34
C ILE A 9 18.71 -37.36 15.23
N ASN A 10 20.03 -37.61 15.25
CA ASN A 10 20.99 -36.80 16.00
C ASN A 10 21.24 -35.41 15.40
N ARG A 11 21.12 -35.23 14.07
CA ARG A 11 21.26 -33.91 13.43
C ARG A 11 20.04 -33.02 13.70
N THR A 12 18.83 -33.60 13.68
CA THR A 12 17.59 -32.88 13.94
C THR A 12 17.50 -32.39 15.40
N THR A 13 17.98 -33.19 16.36
CA THR A 13 18.02 -32.78 17.78
C THR A 13 19.09 -31.72 18.07
N MET A 14 20.22 -31.73 17.35
CA MET A 14 21.25 -30.70 17.49
C MET A 14 20.81 -29.36 16.88
N ALA A 15 20.16 -29.39 15.71
CA ALA A 15 19.58 -28.22 15.07
C ALA A 15 18.47 -27.58 15.92
N SER A 16 17.59 -28.39 16.52
CA SER A 16 16.55 -27.92 17.44
C SER A 16 17.14 -27.25 18.69
N ARG A 17 18.20 -27.79 19.27
CA ARG A 17 18.90 -27.17 20.43
C ARG A 17 19.64 -25.88 20.08
N LEU A 18 20.23 -25.80 18.88
CA LEU A 18 20.86 -24.56 18.39
C LEU A 18 19.82 -23.48 18.10
N HIS A 19 18.67 -23.86 17.54
CA HIS A 19 17.54 -22.97 17.32
C HIS A 19 16.97 -22.44 18.63
N GLN A 20 16.75 -23.29 19.62
CA GLN A 20 16.26 -22.86 20.94
C GLN A 20 17.23 -21.90 21.64
N LYS A 21 18.55 -22.12 21.52
CA LYS A 21 19.56 -21.18 22.01
C LYS A 21 19.54 -19.84 21.26
N ALA A 22 19.32 -19.84 19.95
CA ALA A 22 19.21 -18.62 19.15
C ALA A 22 17.97 -17.80 19.54
N VAL A 23 16.84 -18.47 19.78
CA VAL A 23 15.59 -17.84 20.26
C VAL A 23 15.79 -17.22 21.64
N GLU A 24 16.42 -17.94 22.58
CA GLU A 24 16.75 -17.39 23.90
C GLU A 24 17.71 -16.19 23.84
N GLN A 25 18.65 -16.21 22.90
CA GLN A 25 19.60 -15.12 22.70
C GLN A 25 18.92 -13.88 22.08
N GLN A 26 18.00 -14.07 21.14
CA GLN A 26 17.16 -12.99 20.58
C GLN A 26 16.22 -12.40 21.63
N ALA A 27 15.58 -13.23 22.47
CA ALA A 27 14.74 -12.74 23.57
C ALA A 27 15.53 -11.89 24.58
N LYS A 28 16.78 -12.28 24.89
CA LYS A 28 17.68 -11.49 25.73
C LYS A 28 18.08 -10.15 25.09
N LEU A 29 18.36 -10.15 23.79
CA LEU A 29 18.67 -8.92 23.03
C LEU A 29 17.47 -7.97 22.97
N ALA A 30 16.26 -8.49 22.75
CA ALA A 30 15.03 -7.71 22.75
C ALA A 30 14.75 -7.08 24.12
N ARG A 31 14.92 -7.85 25.21
CA ARG A 31 14.78 -7.34 26.57
C ARG A 31 15.78 -6.23 26.89
N ARG A 32 17.04 -6.41 26.48
CA ARG A 32 18.08 -5.40 26.67
C ARG A 32 17.79 -4.11 25.89
N ARG A 33 17.26 -4.21 24.67
CA ARG A 33 16.82 -3.03 23.89
C ARG A 33 15.69 -2.26 24.59
N ARG A 34 14.72 -2.98 25.19
CA ARG A 34 13.65 -2.36 25.98
C ARG A 34 14.19 -1.63 27.20
N GLU A 35 15.09 -2.27 27.95
CA GLU A 35 15.75 -1.66 29.12
C GLU A 35 16.58 -0.41 28.73
N GLU A 36 17.26 -0.44 27.59
CA GLU A 36 18.02 0.71 27.05
C GLU A 36 17.10 1.86 26.59
N GLU A 37 15.94 1.55 26.02
CA GLU A 37 14.95 2.54 25.59
C GLU A 37 14.17 3.17 26.76
N GLU A 38 13.77 2.38 27.75
CA GLU A 38 13.19 2.88 29.01
C GLU A 38 14.18 3.80 29.73
N ALA A 39 15.46 3.43 29.80
CA ALA A 39 16.50 4.28 30.38
C ALA A 39 16.68 5.60 29.59
N ARG A 40 16.56 5.58 28.26
CA ARG A 40 16.62 6.79 27.42
C ARG A 40 15.43 7.72 27.69
N GLN A 41 14.22 7.17 27.72
CA GLN A 41 13.00 7.94 27.99
C GLN A 41 13.00 8.53 29.41
N GLN A 42 13.51 7.77 30.39
CA GLN A 42 13.60 8.25 31.77
C GLN A 42 14.63 9.38 31.91
N LYS A 43 15.75 9.30 31.19
CA LYS A 43 16.74 10.39 31.12
C LYS A 43 16.17 11.64 30.45
N GLU A 44 15.46 11.50 29.33
CA GLU A 44 14.78 12.62 28.66
C GLU A 44 13.73 13.29 29.57
N ALA A 45 12.99 12.50 30.35
CA ALA A 45 12.04 13.01 31.33
C ALA A 45 12.72 13.75 32.50
N GLU A 46 13.89 13.29 32.96
CA GLU A 46 14.69 13.97 33.97
C GLU A 46 15.31 15.28 33.44
N ASP A 47 15.81 15.27 32.20
CA ASP A 47 16.37 16.44 31.54
C ASP A 47 15.30 17.52 31.34
N MET A 48 14.07 17.14 30.93
CA MET A 48 12.93 18.06 30.87
C MET A 48 12.55 18.63 32.25
N LYS A 49 12.57 17.82 33.32
CA LYS A 49 12.32 18.31 34.68
C LYS A 49 13.41 19.26 35.17
N SER A 50 14.64 19.11 34.69
CA SER A 50 15.76 20.00 35.03
C SER A 50 15.64 21.38 34.37
N MET A 51 15.03 21.47 33.18
CA MET A 51 14.76 22.72 32.46
C MET A 51 13.71 23.62 33.13
N PHE A 52 12.84 23.06 33.98
CA PHE A 52 11.74 23.78 34.64
C PHE A 52 11.97 24.08 36.14
N LYS A 53 13.23 24.10 36.62
CA LYS A 53 13.51 24.61 37.98
C LYS A 53 13.41 26.15 38.02
N PRO A 54 12.59 26.74 38.91
CA PRO A 54 12.50 28.19 39.03
C PRO A 54 13.81 28.77 39.57
N ARG A 55 14.45 29.66 38.80
CA ARG A 55 15.63 30.42 39.26
C ARG A 55 15.21 31.38 40.38
N SER A 56 15.79 31.23 41.56
CA SER A 56 15.66 32.19 42.65
C SER A 56 16.39 33.49 42.30
N PHE A 57 15.65 34.58 42.14
CA PHE A 57 16.23 35.92 41.97
C PHE A 57 16.57 36.52 43.33
N ALA A 58 17.87 36.61 43.63
CA ALA A 58 18.39 37.40 44.73
C ALA A 58 18.28 38.90 44.43
N LYS A 59 17.63 39.64 45.34
CA LYS A 59 17.53 41.11 45.35
C LYS A 59 18.92 41.77 45.31
N LYS A 60 19.18 42.65 44.34
CA LYS A 60 20.05 43.82 44.54
C LYS A 60 19.47 45.06 43.86
N LYS A 61 19.46 46.14 44.65
CA LYS A 61 18.88 47.47 44.45
C LYS A 61 19.57 48.22 43.30
N GLY A 62 18.84 49.11 42.61
CA GLY A 62 19.48 50.19 41.83
C GLY A 62 18.64 50.84 40.72
N THR A 63 17.63 51.62 41.10
CA THR A 63 17.17 52.91 40.52
C THR A 63 16.99 53.16 39.01
N SER A 64 15.83 53.76 38.73
CA SER A 64 15.44 54.67 37.61
C SER A 64 14.86 54.00 36.36
N LYS A 65 13.81 54.48 35.68
CA LYS A 65 12.82 55.58 35.86
C LYS A 65 11.75 55.38 34.76
N LEU A 66 10.48 55.73 35.05
CA LEU A 66 9.38 56.13 34.10
C LEU A 66 8.82 55.00 33.19
N HIS A 67 7.55 54.83 32.85
CA HIS A 67 6.23 55.46 33.05
C HIS A 67 5.20 54.30 32.83
N ALA A 68 4.23 54.05 33.71
CA ALA A 68 2.84 54.53 33.69
C ALA A 68 1.99 54.12 32.46
N ASP A 69 0.78 53.66 32.77
CA ASP A 69 -0.41 53.38 31.94
C ASP A 69 -0.51 51.93 31.39
N THR A 70 -1.62 51.19 31.55
CA THR A 70 -2.97 51.52 32.04
C THR A 70 -3.66 50.24 32.51
N ALA A 71 -4.58 50.42 33.46
CA ALA A 71 -5.41 49.38 34.02
C ALA A 71 -6.80 49.32 33.36
N ALA A 72 -7.38 48.12 33.44
CA ALA A 72 -8.75 47.85 33.89
C ALA A 72 -9.93 47.74 32.90
N MET A 73 -10.82 46.82 33.32
CA MET A 73 -12.27 46.66 33.10
C MET A 73 -12.68 45.74 31.93
N LYS A 74 -13.21 44.53 32.19
CA LYS A 74 -14.51 44.10 32.79
C LYS A 74 -15.67 44.03 31.77
N ASN A 75 -16.19 42.81 31.61
CA ASN A 75 -17.59 42.37 31.42
C ASN A 75 -18.61 43.29 30.70
N HIS A 76 -19.22 42.80 29.61
CA HIS A 76 -20.63 42.32 29.61
C HIS A 76 -21.11 41.74 28.26
N ARG A 77 -21.86 40.63 28.41
CA ARG A 77 -23.00 40.06 27.64
C ARG A 77 -23.44 40.63 26.26
N ALA A 78 -23.72 39.65 25.38
CA ALA A 78 -24.90 39.45 24.50
C ALA A 78 -25.12 40.36 23.27
N ALA A 79 -25.07 39.76 22.08
CA ALA A 79 -26.13 39.80 21.05
C ALA A 79 -25.73 38.97 19.80
N SER A 80 -26.65 38.18 19.26
CA SER A 80 -26.55 37.41 18.01
C SER A 80 -26.46 38.30 16.76
N PRO A 81 -25.92 37.82 15.63
CA PRO A 81 -26.14 38.42 14.31
C PRO A 81 -27.14 37.64 13.44
N PRO A 82 -27.69 38.27 12.37
CA PRO A 82 -29.03 37.98 11.85
C PRO A 82 -29.08 37.05 10.62
N ARG A 83 -30.28 36.51 10.40
CA ARG A 83 -30.75 35.80 9.20
C ARG A 83 -30.76 36.71 7.97
N ARG A 84 -30.52 36.14 6.78
CA ARG A 84 -30.93 36.70 5.49
C ARG A 84 -31.79 35.69 4.74
N ASP A 85 -32.95 36.18 4.32
CA ASP A 85 -34.00 35.47 3.59
C ASP A 85 -33.69 35.33 2.10
N SER A 86 -34.18 34.23 1.54
CA SER A 86 -34.36 33.98 0.10
C SER A 86 -35.54 34.77 -0.47
N PRO A 87 -35.58 35.03 -1.79
CA PRO A 87 -36.83 35.32 -2.49
C PRO A 87 -37.39 34.09 -3.22
N LEU A 88 -38.68 33.88 -3.00
CA LEU A 88 -39.59 33.01 -3.75
C LEU A 88 -39.84 33.52 -5.18
N MET A 89 -39.94 32.60 -6.14
CA MET A 89 -40.82 32.73 -7.31
C MET A 89 -41.56 31.40 -7.49
N ARG A 90 -42.88 31.49 -7.71
CA ARG A 90 -43.86 30.40 -7.76
C ARG A 90 -44.63 30.46 -9.09
N ALA A 91 -45.28 29.33 -9.38
CA ALA A 91 -46.29 29.03 -10.40
C ALA A 91 -45.74 28.45 -11.72
N GLY A 92 -46.27 27.36 -12.27
CA GLY A 92 -47.37 26.50 -11.86
C GLY A 92 -47.85 25.62 -13.03
N SER A 93 -48.43 24.46 -12.69
CA SER A 93 -49.26 23.53 -13.52
C SER A 93 -48.54 22.77 -14.65
N GLY A 94 -48.83 21.50 -14.94
CA GLY A 94 -49.82 20.57 -14.39
C GLY A 94 -49.76 19.20 -15.09
N TYR A 95 -50.45 18.22 -14.50
CA TYR A 95 -51.20 17.14 -15.17
C TYR A 95 -50.48 16.26 -16.22
N GLN A 96 -50.18 15.01 -15.88
CA GLN A 96 -51.05 13.85 -16.17
C GLN A 96 -50.37 12.51 -15.85
N SER A 97 -51.19 11.63 -15.28
CA SER A 97 -50.92 10.21 -15.08
C SER A 97 -50.77 9.46 -16.40
N ARG A 98 -49.93 8.40 -16.42
CA ARG A 98 -50.19 7.18 -17.19
C ARG A 98 -49.31 6.00 -16.76
N ARG A 99 -50.01 5.01 -16.19
CA ARG A 99 -49.96 3.57 -16.48
C ARG A 99 -48.67 2.79 -16.22
N SER A 100 -48.78 2.00 -15.15
CA SER A 100 -48.44 0.59 -15.08
C SER A 100 -48.32 -0.13 -16.43
N ILE A 101 -47.19 -0.79 -16.63
CA ILE A 101 -47.02 -1.86 -17.62
C ILE A 101 -46.70 -3.14 -16.85
N SER A 102 -47.62 -4.09 -16.96
CA SER A 102 -47.51 -5.47 -16.49
C SER A 102 -46.48 -6.27 -17.32
N PRO A 103 -45.92 -7.36 -16.77
CA PRO A 103 -44.92 -8.16 -17.46
C PRO A 103 -45.58 -9.09 -18.50
N GLY A 104 -45.02 -9.08 -19.72
CA GLY A 104 -45.36 -10.02 -20.81
C GLY A 104 -44.64 -11.36 -20.68
N PRO A 105 -45.07 -12.39 -21.42
CA PRO A 105 -45.15 -13.77 -20.93
C PRO A 105 -43.90 -14.63 -21.17
N SER A 106 -43.76 -15.63 -20.31
CA SER A 106 -42.86 -16.77 -20.46
C SER A 106 -43.17 -17.59 -21.72
N PRO A 107 -42.17 -18.22 -22.35
CA PRO A 107 -42.38 -19.46 -23.09
C PRO A 107 -41.91 -20.66 -22.26
N ARG A 108 -42.81 -21.65 -22.15
CA ARG A 108 -42.54 -22.98 -21.64
C ARG A 108 -41.53 -23.72 -22.53
N GLY A 109 -40.56 -24.36 -21.87
CA GLY A 109 -40.22 -25.77 -22.08
C GLY A 109 -39.62 -26.20 -23.42
N SER A 110 -38.30 -26.40 -23.44
CA SER A 110 -37.72 -27.54 -24.14
C SER A 110 -36.68 -28.23 -23.25
N ARG A 111 -36.92 -29.51 -22.96
CA ARG A 111 -35.92 -30.42 -22.41
C ARG A 111 -34.89 -30.69 -23.51
N GLY A 112 -33.62 -30.36 -23.28
CA GLY A 112 -32.55 -30.62 -24.23
C GLY A 112 -31.16 -30.61 -23.58
N LYS A 113 -30.75 -31.79 -23.10
CA LYS A 113 -29.38 -32.32 -22.95
C LYS A 113 -28.24 -31.37 -22.53
N ARG A 114 -27.63 -31.71 -21.38
CA ARG A 114 -26.27 -31.34 -20.98
C ARG A 114 -25.28 -31.52 -22.15
N ALA A 115 -24.68 -30.42 -22.61
CA ALA A 115 -23.43 -30.37 -23.37
C ALA A 115 -22.58 -29.24 -22.75
N SER A 116 -21.70 -29.61 -21.82
CA SER A 116 -20.24 -29.64 -22.01
C SER A 116 -19.56 -28.29 -21.77
N THR A 117 -19.07 -28.15 -20.55
CA THR A 117 -18.08 -27.20 -19.99
C THR A 117 -16.71 -27.22 -20.69
N GLU A 118 -16.66 -27.60 -21.97
CA GLU A 118 -15.42 -27.84 -22.72
C GLU A 118 -15.05 -26.68 -23.65
N VAL A 119 -16.02 -25.82 -24.00
CA VAL A 119 -15.82 -24.67 -24.92
C VAL A 119 -15.15 -23.47 -24.23
N SER A 120 -15.25 -23.33 -22.91
CA SER A 120 -14.58 -22.24 -22.17
C SER A 120 -13.09 -22.53 -21.90
N ARG A 121 -12.71 -23.79 -21.64
CA ARG A 121 -11.31 -24.17 -21.36
C ARG A 121 -10.40 -24.13 -22.59
N ARG A 122 -10.92 -24.41 -23.79
CA ARG A 122 -10.12 -24.32 -25.03
C ARG A 122 -9.82 -22.88 -25.43
N SER A 123 -10.79 -21.98 -25.28
CA SER A 123 -10.62 -20.53 -25.53
C SER A 123 -9.65 -19.88 -24.54
N LEU A 124 -9.71 -20.26 -23.25
CA LEU A 124 -8.79 -19.74 -22.24
C LEU A 124 -7.36 -20.28 -22.41
N LYS A 125 -7.21 -21.54 -22.87
CA LYS A 125 -5.89 -22.12 -23.19
C LYS A 125 -5.27 -21.48 -24.43
N SER A 126 -6.04 -21.13 -25.46
CA SER A 126 -5.49 -20.48 -26.66
C SER A 126 -5.04 -19.05 -26.37
N GLN A 127 -5.82 -18.28 -25.61
CA GLN A 127 -5.42 -16.93 -25.15
C GLN A 127 -4.17 -16.97 -24.26
N ALA A 128 -4.10 -17.91 -23.31
CA ALA A 128 -2.91 -18.11 -22.49
C ALA A 128 -1.67 -18.50 -23.32
N SER A 129 -1.84 -19.23 -24.42
CA SER A 129 -0.73 -19.66 -25.28
C SER A 129 -0.17 -18.50 -26.13
N GLU A 130 -1.03 -17.64 -26.67
CA GLU A 130 -0.62 -16.44 -27.43
C GLU A 130 0.12 -15.43 -26.54
N GLU A 131 -0.25 -15.34 -25.26
CA GLU A 131 0.35 -14.40 -24.30
C GLU A 131 1.66 -14.94 -23.68
N ILE A 132 1.79 -16.26 -23.45
CA ILE A 132 3.07 -16.90 -23.07
C ILE A 132 4.13 -16.70 -24.16
N LEU A 133 3.70 -16.75 -25.43
CA LEU A 133 4.53 -16.36 -26.54
C LEU A 133 4.87 -14.87 -26.44
N SER A 134 3.91 -13.98 -26.17
CA SER A 134 4.15 -12.54 -26.02
C SER A 134 5.23 -12.20 -24.98
N THR A 135 5.16 -12.66 -23.72
CA THR A 135 6.10 -12.21 -22.67
C THR A 135 7.53 -12.70 -22.88
N LYS A 136 7.72 -13.97 -23.30
CA LYS A 136 9.05 -14.47 -23.69
C LYS A 136 9.54 -13.78 -24.95
N HIS A 137 8.66 -13.57 -25.93
CA HIS A 137 9.01 -12.91 -27.18
C HIS A 137 9.41 -11.45 -26.97
N THR A 138 8.81 -10.72 -26.02
CA THR A 138 9.19 -9.34 -25.68
C THR A 138 10.61 -9.26 -25.09
N VAL A 139 10.96 -10.19 -24.19
CA VAL A 139 12.32 -10.25 -23.61
C VAL A 139 13.35 -10.68 -24.66
N ASP A 140 13.02 -11.70 -25.48
CA ASP A 140 13.90 -12.19 -26.55
C ASP A 140 14.08 -11.14 -27.69
N LEU A 141 13.04 -10.37 -28.02
CA LEU A 141 13.11 -9.27 -28.98
C LEU A 141 13.99 -8.13 -28.48
N GLN A 142 14.00 -7.86 -27.17
CA GLN A 142 14.87 -6.84 -26.56
C GLN A 142 16.35 -7.22 -26.72
N GLU A 143 16.71 -8.48 -26.47
CA GLU A 143 18.08 -8.98 -26.69
C GLU A 143 18.49 -8.89 -28.17
N GLN A 144 17.55 -9.14 -29.08
CA GLN A 144 17.77 -9.03 -30.52
C GLN A 144 17.92 -7.57 -30.98
N LYS A 145 17.07 -6.66 -30.48
CA LYS A 145 17.09 -5.23 -30.79
C LYS A 145 18.33 -4.52 -30.23
N ASN A 146 18.81 -4.96 -29.06
CA ASN A 146 20.08 -4.53 -28.48
C ASN A 146 21.29 -4.91 -29.36
N LYS A 147 21.23 -6.06 -30.05
CA LYS A 147 22.23 -6.45 -31.06
C LYS A 147 22.11 -5.63 -32.35
N GLU A 148 20.89 -5.30 -32.79
CA GLU A 148 20.64 -4.54 -34.02
C GLU A 148 20.99 -3.05 -33.90
N LEU A 149 20.91 -2.45 -32.71
CA LEU A 149 21.24 -1.05 -32.45
C LEU A 149 22.75 -0.74 -32.50
N GLY A 150 23.61 -1.72 -32.77
CA GLY A 150 25.03 -1.50 -33.09
C GLY A 150 25.85 -0.84 -31.97
N VAL A 151 25.41 -0.96 -30.71
CA VAL A 151 26.12 -0.36 -29.58
C VAL A 151 27.30 -1.28 -29.20
N GLU A 152 28.47 -1.03 -29.77
CA GLU A 152 29.73 -1.52 -29.19
C GLU A 152 29.97 -0.78 -27.86
N LEU A 153 29.34 -1.26 -26.79
CA LEU A 153 29.46 -0.66 -25.45
C LEU A 153 30.64 -1.29 -24.71
N PRO A 154 31.60 -0.49 -24.19
CA PRO A 154 32.40 -0.92 -23.06
C PRO A 154 31.45 -1.36 -21.93
N ASP A 155 31.55 -2.62 -21.56
CA ASP A 155 30.93 -3.34 -20.45
C ASP A 155 29.71 -2.65 -19.78
N VAL A 156 28.57 -2.62 -20.49
CA VAL A 156 27.25 -2.15 -19.98
C VAL A 156 26.94 -2.76 -18.62
N MET A 157 27.30 -4.03 -18.47
CA MET A 157 27.10 -4.77 -17.23
C MET A 157 28.01 -4.24 -16.14
N ALA A 158 29.27 -3.92 -16.41
CA ALA A 158 30.12 -3.24 -15.42
C ALA A 158 29.58 -1.86 -15.01
N VAL A 159 29.09 -1.04 -15.95
CA VAL A 159 28.51 0.28 -15.62
C VAL A 159 27.27 0.10 -14.74
N ALA A 160 26.35 -0.77 -15.14
CA ALA A 160 25.15 -1.06 -14.38
C ALA A 160 25.47 -1.63 -12.99
N ARG A 161 26.44 -2.55 -12.91
CA ARG A 161 26.86 -3.18 -11.65
C ARG A 161 27.58 -2.21 -10.72
N SER A 162 28.27 -1.21 -11.25
CA SER A 162 28.85 -0.12 -10.45
C SER A 162 27.82 0.90 -9.96
N GLY A 163 26.53 0.76 -10.32
CA GLY A 163 25.51 1.76 -10.01
C GLY A 163 25.59 3.02 -10.87
N GLY A 164 26.18 2.92 -12.06
CA GLY A 164 26.26 4.01 -13.04
C GLY A 164 24.99 4.11 -13.88
N LEU A 165 24.55 5.35 -14.13
CA LEU A 165 23.51 5.64 -15.11
C LEU A 165 24.10 5.50 -16.53
N LEU A 166 23.42 4.74 -17.38
CA LEU A 166 23.80 4.56 -18.78
C LEU A 166 23.62 5.88 -19.56
N PRO A 167 24.48 6.17 -20.55
CA PRO A 167 24.27 7.31 -21.42
C PRO A 167 22.99 7.15 -22.24
N PRO A 168 22.28 8.24 -22.57
CA PRO A 168 21.09 8.15 -23.42
C PRO A 168 21.45 7.63 -24.81
N PRO A 169 20.52 6.97 -25.52
CA PRO A 169 20.73 6.58 -26.90
C PRO A 169 20.92 7.83 -27.79
N PRO A 170 21.59 7.75 -28.96
CA PRO A 170 21.89 8.90 -29.82
C PRO A 170 20.65 9.67 -30.31
N SER A 171 19.48 9.01 -30.34
CA SER A 171 18.21 9.60 -30.75
C SER A 171 17.10 9.06 -29.84
N PRO A 172 16.99 9.60 -28.61
CA PRO A 172 16.02 9.11 -27.65
C PRO A 172 14.61 9.45 -28.11
N ARG A 173 13.69 8.48 -28.01
CA ARG A 173 12.28 8.68 -28.38
C ARG A 173 11.56 9.66 -27.45
N TYR A 174 11.92 9.59 -26.18
CA TYR A 174 11.33 10.34 -25.08
C TYR A 174 12.42 10.73 -24.08
N ARG A 175 12.11 11.68 -23.21
CA ARG A 175 12.92 12.07 -22.06
C ARG A 175 12.11 11.88 -20.78
N LEU A 176 12.49 10.90 -19.97
CA LEU A 176 11.87 10.64 -18.66
C LEU A 176 12.83 11.03 -17.53
N ALA A 177 12.30 11.14 -16.32
CA ALA A 177 13.12 11.24 -15.11
C ALA A 177 12.68 10.26 -14.02
N VAL A 178 13.65 9.68 -13.32
CA VAL A 178 13.43 9.04 -12.03
C VAL A 178 13.62 10.10 -10.95
N VAL A 179 12.55 10.41 -10.21
CA VAL A 179 12.52 11.47 -9.19
C VAL A 179 12.61 10.87 -7.80
N GLY A 180 13.68 11.18 -7.08
CA GLY A 180 13.89 10.78 -5.68
C GLY A 180 13.64 11.90 -4.68
N PHE A 181 13.91 11.62 -3.41
CA PHE A 181 14.03 12.61 -2.35
C PHE A 181 14.87 12.04 -1.21
N THR A 182 15.74 12.86 -0.65
CA THR A 182 16.54 12.55 0.52
C THR A 182 16.12 13.48 1.65
N ALA A 183 15.46 12.92 2.65
CA ALA A 183 14.96 13.69 3.78
C ALA A 183 16.11 14.19 4.67
N PRO A 184 16.01 15.38 5.28
CA PRO A 184 16.90 15.79 6.36
C PRO A 184 16.83 14.79 7.52
N GLY A 185 17.97 14.47 8.16
CA GLY A 185 18.02 13.53 9.29
C GLY A 185 18.94 12.32 9.09
N GLY A 186 19.58 12.21 7.92
CA GLY A 186 20.62 11.21 7.68
C GLY A 186 20.08 9.78 7.42
N PRO A 187 20.91 8.73 7.56
CA PRO A 187 20.55 7.37 7.16
C PRO A 187 19.34 6.77 7.89
N SER A 188 19.03 7.22 9.12
CA SER A 188 17.92 6.67 9.91
C SER A 188 16.53 6.99 9.34
N VAL A 189 16.40 8.08 8.60
CA VAL A 189 15.15 8.47 7.91
C VAL A 189 15.20 8.19 6.40
N ASN A 190 16.37 7.77 5.90
CA ASN A 190 16.67 7.45 4.51
C ASN A 190 17.12 5.99 4.38
N THR A 191 16.37 5.08 5.01
CA THR A 191 16.71 3.66 5.12
C THR A 191 16.68 2.91 3.80
N ASP A 192 16.19 3.55 2.74
CA ASP A 192 16.05 3.02 1.38
C ASP A 192 17.20 3.44 0.44
N LYS A 193 18.19 4.18 0.94
CA LYS A 193 19.29 4.72 0.14
C LYS A 193 20.50 3.79 0.12
N ASN A 194 21.24 3.83 -0.99
CA ASN A 194 22.55 3.22 -1.13
C ASN A 194 23.66 4.24 -0.79
N LYS A 195 24.93 3.84 -0.91
CA LYS A 195 26.09 4.71 -0.61
C LYS A 195 26.19 5.98 -1.47
N ASN A 196 25.49 6.01 -2.60
CA ASN A 196 25.47 7.17 -3.50
C ASN A 196 24.34 8.16 -3.13
N GLY A 197 23.60 7.91 -2.04
CA GLY A 197 22.53 8.78 -1.57
C GLY A 197 21.23 8.68 -2.37
N VAL A 198 21.14 7.75 -3.33
CA VAL A 198 19.93 7.49 -4.12
C VAL A 198 19.27 6.20 -3.65
N ARG A 199 17.96 6.04 -3.92
CA ARG A 199 17.28 4.79 -3.61
C ARG A 199 17.95 3.64 -4.37
N TYR A 200 18.17 2.50 -3.71
CA TYR A 200 19.00 1.41 -4.22
C TYR A 200 18.59 0.85 -5.60
N ASP A 201 17.32 1.03 -6.00
CA ASP A 201 16.78 0.57 -7.27
C ASP A 201 16.49 1.67 -8.30
N SER A 202 16.75 2.96 -7.98
CA SER A 202 16.46 4.07 -8.90
C SER A 202 17.35 4.08 -10.15
N VAL A 203 18.65 3.79 -10.00
CA VAL A 203 19.57 3.72 -11.15
C VAL A 203 19.22 2.55 -12.08
N PRO A 204 18.97 1.32 -11.59
CA PRO A 204 18.45 0.24 -12.42
C PRO A 204 17.18 0.59 -13.19
N ILE A 205 16.20 1.25 -12.55
CA ILE A 205 14.96 1.71 -13.21
C ILE A 205 15.28 2.69 -14.35
N ALA A 206 16.14 3.69 -14.10
CA ALA A 206 16.54 4.65 -15.12
C ALA A 206 17.28 3.97 -16.29
N ASN A 207 18.14 3.00 -15.99
CA ASN A 207 18.84 2.19 -17.00
C ASN A 207 17.87 1.35 -17.83
N GLY A 208 16.80 0.83 -17.24
CA GLY A 208 15.73 0.14 -17.96
C GLY A 208 15.05 1.05 -19.00
N VAL A 209 14.78 2.31 -18.62
CA VAL A 209 14.23 3.33 -19.55
C VAL A 209 15.21 3.63 -20.70
N VAL A 210 16.51 3.74 -20.38
CA VAL A 210 17.56 3.96 -21.40
C VAL A 210 17.61 2.81 -22.40
N LYS A 211 17.61 1.56 -21.92
CA LYS A 211 17.57 0.36 -22.77
C LYS A 211 16.29 0.26 -23.61
N ALA A 212 15.18 0.84 -23.16
CA ALA A 212 13.94 0.93 -23.93
C ALA A 212 13.98 2.00 -25.05
N GLY A 213 15.10 2.71 -25.22
CA GLY A 213 15.32 3.69 -26.28
C GLY A 213 14.88 5.11 -25.95
N ALA A 214 14.70 5.43 -24.66
CA ALA A 214 14.45 6.79 -24.18
C ALA A 214 15.69 7.35 -23.46
N ALA A 215 15.75 8.67 -23.25
CA ALA A 215 16.67 9.28 -22.31
C ALA A 215 16.06 9.24 -20.90
N CYS A 216 16.87 9.01 -19.87
CA CYS A 216 16.41 9.06 -18.49
C CYS A 216 17.42 9.79 -17.61
N ASP A 217 16.94 10.85 -16.94
CA ASP A 217 17.72 11.55 -15.91
C ASP A 217 17.29 11.07 -14.51
N LEU A 218 18.18 11.18 -13.52
CA LEU A 218 17.90 10.83 -12.13
C LEU A 218 18.27 12.00 -11.22
N PHE A 219 17.32 12.48 -10.42
CA PHE A 219 17.54 13.58 -9.48
C PHE A 219 16.48 13.62 -8.39
N ASP A 220 16.82 14.28 -7.28
CA ASP A 220 15.90 14.48 -6.16
C ASP A 220 15.01 15.72 -6.35
N TYR A 221 13.81 15.66 -5.76
CA TYR A 221 13.01 16.83 -5.49
C TYR A 221 13.70 17.74 -4.47
N THR A 222 13.67 19.04 -4.68
CA THR A 222 14.27 20.06 -3.82
C THR A 222 13.19 20.99 -3.29
N PRO A 223 12.58 20.69 -2.13
CA PRO A 223 11.49 21.50 -1.61
C PRO A 223 11.87 22.95 -1.31
N GLU A 224 13.15 23.22 -1.04
CA GLU A 224 13.70 24.55 -0.82
C GLU A 224 13.75 25.40 -2.10
N ASP A 225 13.70 24.76 -3.27
CA ASP A 225 13.73 25.38 -4.59
C ASP A 225 12.68 24.71 -5.51
N HIS A 226 11.43 24.74 -5.05
CA HIS A 226 10.29 24.11 -5.72
C HIS A 226 10.10 24.61 -7.15
N ASP A 227 10.22 25.93 -7.36
CA ASP A 227 9.98 26.55 -8.66
C ASP A 227 11.03 26.11 -9.69
N ALA A 228 12.32 26.07 -9.32
CA ALA A 228 13.35 25.56 -10.22
C ALA A 228 13.17 24.06 -10.52
N PHE A 229 12.71 23.27 -9.54
CA PHE A 229 12.35 21.88 -9.77
C PHE A 229 11.18 21.77 -10.75
N ALA A 230 10.12 22.56 -10.56
CA ALA A 230 8.95 22.61 -11.44
C ALA A 230 9.32 22.95 -12.88
N ASP A 231 10.14 23.99 -13.07
CA ASP A 231 10.66 24.39 -14.39
C ASP A 231 11.49 23.27 -15.04
N LYS A 232 12.31 22.56 -14.24
CA LYS A 232 13.12 21.44 -14.72
C LYS A 232 12.25 20.27 -15.18
N VAL A 233 11.27 19.84 -14.38
CA VAL A 233 10.45 18.67 -14.71
C VAL A 233 9.48 18.91 -15.87
N GLU A 234 9.18 20.17 -16.19
CA GLU A 234 8.37 20.54 -17.35
C GLU A 234 9.00 20.09 -18.68
N ALA A 235 10.32 19.92 -18.75
CA ALA A 235 11.02 19.49 -19.96
C ALA A 235 10.97 17.96 -20.23
N TYR A 236 10.34 17.18 -19.35
CA TYR A 236 10.25 15.73 -19.46
C TYR A 236 8.87 15.28 -19.94
N ASP A 237 8.84 14.16 -20.66
CA ASP A 237 7.63 13.53 -21.17
C ASP A 237 6.88 12.75 -20.09
N GLY A 238 7.59 12.27 -19.05
CA GLY A 238 6.99 11.56 -17.92
C GLY A 238 7.96 11.36 -16.75
N LEU A 239 7.41 11.11 -15.55
CA LEU A 239 8.17 10.97 -14.31
C LEU A 239 7.91 9.62 -13.63
N ILE A 240 8.96 8.95 -13.17
CA ILE A 240 8.89 7.78 -12.30
C ILE A 240 9.30 8.21 -10.90
N VAL A 241 8.34 8.25 -9.96
CA VAL A 241 8.55 8.75 -8.60
C VAL A 241 9.03 7.62 -7.68
N ARG A 242 10.17 7.85 -7.03
CA ARG A 242 10.83 6.95 -6.07
C ARG A 242 11.02 7.63 -4.72
N ILE A 243 9.96 8.29 -4.26
CA ILE A 243 9.84 8.91 -2.93
C ILE A 243 8.90 8.06 -2.08
N ASN A 244 9.35 7.60 -0.91
CA ASN A 244 8.47 6.83 -0.02
C ASN A 244 7.40 7.74 0.61
N PRO A 245 6.17 7.23 0.81
CA PRO A 245 5.15 7.96 1.55
C PRO A 245 5.68 8.46 2.91
N GLY A 246 5.38 9.70 3.24
CA GLY A 246 5.80 10.33 4.49
C GLY A 246 7.19 10.97 4.48
N GLN A 247 8.07 10.66 3.51
CA GLN A 247 9.40 11.29 3.47
C GLN A 247 9.34 12.81 3.29
N LEU A 248 8.42 13.32 2.48
CA LEU A 248 8.21 14.77 2.29
C LEU A 248 7.53 15.45 3.50
N SER A 249 7.19 14.69 4.53
CA SER A 249 6.70 15.18 5.83
C SER A 249 7.67 14.89 6.97
N ALA A 250 8.86 14.36 6.66
CA ALA A 250 9.86 14.03 7.67
C ALA A 250 10.36 15.30 8.38
N PRO A 251 10.73 15.22 9.67
CA PRO A 251 11.26 16.35 10.42
C PRO A 251 12.43 17.04 9.70
N GLY A 252 12.37 18.37 9.61
CA GLY A 252 13.37 19.18 8.91
C GLY A 252 13.05 19.47 7.45
N THR A 253 12.11 18.75 6.83
CA THR A 253 11.58 19.09 5.50
C THR A 253 10.71 20.35 5.61
N PRO A 254 10.77 21.29 4.64
CA PRO A 254 9.92 22.48 4.66
C PRO A 254 8.42 22.13 4.81
N PRO A 255 7.67 22.82 5.70
CA PRO A 255 6.24 22.56 5.87
C PRO A 255 5.47 22.71 4.56
N GLY A 256 4.55 21.78 4.29
CA GLY A 256 3.75 21.78 3.05
C GLY A 256 4.43 21.14 1.85
N SER A 257 5.65 20.62 1.97
CA SER A 257 6.39 20.00 0.85
C SER A 257 5.65 18.87 0.15
N GLN A 258 4.96 18.00 0.91
CA GLN A 258 4.12 16.94 0.33
C GLN A 258 2.99 17.51 -0.53
N VAL A 259 2.31 18.56 -0.05
CA VAL A 259 1.19 19.18 -0.77
C VAL A 259 1.70 19.85 -2.05
N ALA A 260 2.76 20.65 -1.96
CA ALA A 260 3.36 21.31 -3.12
C ALA A 260 3.83 20.30 -4.16
N PHE A 261 4.48 19.20 -3.75
CA PHE A 261 4.90 18.14 -4.65
C PHE A 261 3.69 17.44 -5.30
N ASP A 262 2.68 17.08 -4.52
CA ASP A 262 1.46 16.44 -5.04
C ASP A 262 0.76 17.33 -6.08
N GLU A 263 0.61 18.63 -5.80
CA GLU A 263 -0.01 19.59 -6.72
C GLU A 263 0.78 19.72 -8.03
N LEU A 264 2.12 19.80 -7.94
CA LEU A 264 2.98 19.82 -9.13
C LEU A 264 2.83 18.55 -9.96
N MET A 265 2.89 17.36 -9.33
CA MET A 265 2.73 16.09 -10.05
C MET A 265 1.35 16.00 -10.73
N MET A 266 0.28 16.39 -10.05
CA MET A 266 -1.06 16.42 -10.66
C MET A 266 -1.17 17.46 -11.78
N SER A 267 -0.44 18.58 -11.71
CA SER A 267 -0.39 19.56 -12.79
C SER A 267 0.27 19.00 -14.06
N LEU A 268 1.29 18.14 -13.92
CA LEU A 268 1.93 17.45 -15.04
C LEU A 268 0.99 16.42 -15.67
N VAL A 269 0.29 15.64 -14.83
CA VAL A 269 -0.77 14.71 -15.30
C VAL A 269 -1.84 15.45 -16.09
N ALA A 270 -2.30 16.61 -15.61
CA ALA A 270 -3.28 17.45 -16.31
C ALA A 270 -2.77 17.99 -17.67
N LYS A 271 -1.44 18.10 -17.85
CA LYS A 271 -0.80 18.45 -19.13
C LYS A 271 -0.55 17.25 -20.04
N GLY A 272 -1.02 16.06 -19.68
CA GLY A 272 -0.81 14.82 -20.45
C GLY A 272 0.56 14.18 -20.24
N LYS A 273 1.29 14.56 -19.19
CA LYS A 273 2.58 13.95 -18.83
C LYS A 273 2.35 12.91 -17.72
N PRO A 274 2.52 11.60 -17.98
CA PRO A 274 2.28 10.59 -16.97
C PRO A 274 3.26 10.71 -15.80
N VAL A 275 2.74 10.49 -14.60
CA VAL A 275 3.53 10.36 -13.36
C VAL A 275 3.25 8.98 -12.79
N TRP A 276 4.30 8.18 -12.56
CA TRP A 276 4.17 6.84 -12.02
C TRP A 276 4.75 6.73 -10.60
N SER A 277 3.94 6.45 -9.58
CA SER A 277 2.47 6.62 -9.55
C SER A 277 2.12 8.07 -9.25
N SER A 278 1.07 8.61 -9.89
CA SER A 278 0.58 9.95 -9.57
C SER A 278 0.01 10.01 -8.15
N PRO A 279 -0.04 11.20 -7.52
CA PRO A 279 -0.68 11.34 -6.20
C PRO A 279 -2.11 10.79 -6.16
N ALA A 280 -2.89 10.92 -7.23
CA ALA A 280 -4.25 10.35 -7.28
C ALA A 280 -4.22 8.81 -7.18
N VAL A 281 -3.36 8.15 -7.96
CA VAL A 281 -3.19 6.69 -7.91
C VAL A 281 -2.71 6.24 -6.54
N GLN A 282 -1.69 6.89 -5.98
CA GLN A 282 -1.17 6.57 -4.65
C GLN A 282 -2.25 6.72 -3.56
N LYS A 283 -3.03 7.80 -3.62
CA LYS A 283 -4.06 8.13 -2.63
C LYS A 283 -5.25 7.17 -2.67
N GLN A 284 -5.52 6.57 -3.82
CA GLN A 284 -6.73 5.76 -4.04
C GLN A 284 -6.45 4.27 -4.16
N MET A 285 -5.52 3.86 -5.02
CA MET A 285 -5.18 2.45 -5.24
C MET A 285 -4.41 1.87 -4.04
N GLY A 286 -3.52 2.66 -3.43
CA GLY A 286 -2.79 2.24 -2.22
C GLY A 286 -3.60 2.29 -0.92
N ALA A 287 -4.82 2.81 -0.95
CA ALA A 287 -5.68 2.92 0.22
C ALA A 287 -6.55 1.65 0.38
N LYS A 288 -6.98 1.33 1.61
CA LYS A 288 -7.86 0.17 1.84
C LYS A 288 -9.25 0.35 1.24
N ASP A 289 -9.67 1.59 1.00
CA ASP A 289 -10.87 1.94 0.21
C ASP A 289 -10.91 1.27 -1.18
N ALA A 290 -9.74 1.01 -1.76
CA ALA A 290 -9.62 0.29 -3.02
C ALA A 290 -10.39 -1.04 -3.01
N LEU A 291 -10.37 -1.76 -1.88
CA LEU A 291 -11.04 -3.05 -1.69
C LEU A 291 -12.57 -2.94 -1.78
N VAL A 292 -13.12 -1.83 -1.29
CA VAL A 292 -14.56 -1.52 -1.40
C VAL A 292 -14.91 -1.22 -2.85
N LYS A 293 -14.05 -0.49 -3.55
CA LYS A 293 -14.26 -0.10 -4.95
C LYS A 293 -14.17 -1.26 -5.94
N ILE A 294 -13.36 -2.27 -5.65
CA ILE A 294 -13.22 -3.46 -6.51
C ILE A 294 -14.15 -4.61 -6.12
N LYS A 295 -15.05 -4.44 -5.13
CA LYS A 295 -15.83 -5.54 -4.55
C LYS A 295 -16.67 -6.36 -5.54
N ASP A 296 -17.03 -5.76 -6.67
CA ASP A 296 -17.83 -6.38 -7.73
C ASP A 296 -16.96 -6.99 -8.86
N LEU A 297 -15.63 -6.82 -8.81
CA LEU A 297 -14.68 -7.50 -9.69
C LEU A 297 -14.43 -8.93 -9.20
N SER A 298 -13.86 -9.78 -10.06
CA SER A 298 -13.63 -11.19 -9.69
C SER A 298 -12.64 -11.35 -8.53
N CYS A 299 -11.72 -10.39 -8.38
CA CYS A 299 -10.72 -10.30 -7.33
C CYS A 299 -11.20 -9.56 -6.06
N GLY A 300 -12.43 -9.02 -6.04
CA GLY A 300 -13.01 -8.33 -4.89
C GLY A 300 -13.87 -9.25 -4.02
N LEU A 301 -14.34 -8.72 -2.88
CA LEU A 301 -15.29 -9.39 -1.99
C LEU A 301 -16.58 -8.56 -1.85
N PRO A 302 -17.75 -9.05 -2.31
CA PRO A 302 -18.99 -8.27 -2.35
C PRO A 302 -19.45 -7.67 -1.01
N ASP A 303 -19.07 -8.32 0.11
CA ASP A 303 -19.38 -7.93 1.48
C ASP A 303 -18.28 -7.06 2.13
N THR A 304 -17.49 -6.36 1.32
CA THR A 304 -16.54 -5.34 1.79
C THR A 304 -17.25 -3.98 1.90
N MET A 305 -17.16 -3.36 3.08
CA MET A 305 -17.83 -2.11 3.43
C MET A 305 -16.82 -1.03 3.81
N ALA A 306 -17.22 0.24 3.66
CA ALA A 306 -16.56 1.38 4.28
C ALA A 306 -17.59 2.15 5.10
N TYR A 307 -17.16 2.58 6.29
CA TYR A 307 -17.97 3.40 7.20
C TYR A 307 -17.31 4.77 7.38
N TYR A 308 -18.12 5.83 7.33
CA TYR A 308 -17.69 7.21 7.43
C TYR A 308 -18.25 7.92 8.67
N THR A 309 -19.28 7.36 9.31
CA THR A 309 -19.83 7.85 10.58
C THR A 309 -19.91 6.75 11.64
N GLY A 310 -20.04 7.16 12.91
CA GLY A 310 -20.20 6.22 14.02
C GLY A 310 -21.48 5.38 13.88
N GLU A 311 -22.57 5.97 13.38
CA GLU A 311 -23.84 5.26 13.18
C GLU A 311 -23.74 4.23 12.04
N GLU A 312 -23.07 4.57 10.93
CA GLU A 312 -22.80 3.64 9.83
C GLU A 312 -21.94 2.47 10.32
N LEU A 313 -20.89 2.75 11.09
CA LEU A 313 -20.01 1.75 11.66
C LEU A 313 -20.77 0.82 12.61
N GLU A 314 -21.53 1.38 13.56
CA GLU A 314 -22.29 0.59 14.52
C GLU A 314 -23.28 -0.33 13.81
N SER A 315 -24.10 0.21 12.91
CA SER A 315 -25.11 -0.59 12.20
C SER A 315 -24.47 -1.63 11.27
N GLY A 316 -23.42 -1.24 10.53
CA GLY A 316 -22.79 -2.09 9.55
C GLY A 316 -21.98 -3.21 10.18
N PHE A 317 -21.07 -2.86 11.11
CA PHE A 317 -20.19 -3.83 11.76
C PHE A 317 -20.97 -4.87 12.56
N LYS A 318 -22.02 -4.47 13.28
CA LYS A 318 -22.85 -5.42 14.04
C LYS A 318 -23.52 -6.45 13.13
N GLN A 319 -23.88 -6.09 11.89
CA GLN A 319 -24.47 -7.03 10.92
C GLN A 319 -23.40 -7.91 10.27
N THR A 320 -22.28 -7.33 9.85
CA THR A 320 -21.22 -8.09 9.17
C THR A 320 -20.54 -9.06 10.12
N CYS A 321 -20.25 -8.65 11.36
CA CYS A 321 -19.58 -9.49 12.36
C CYS A 321 -20.50 -10.56 12.96
N ALA A 322 -21.82 -10.35 12.95
CA ALA A 322 -22.78 -11.42 13.24
C ALA A 322 -22.81 -12.52 12.17
N PHE A 323 -22.46 -12.19 10.92
CA PHE A 323 -22.50 -13.12 9.79
C PHE A 323 -21.21 -13.94 9.64
N GLN A 324 -20.04 -13.35 9.87
CA GLN A 324 -18.76 -14.07 9.76
C GLN A 324 -17.60 -13.26 10.36
N PRO A 325 -16.44 -13.90 10.63
CA PRO A 325 -15.24 -13.21 11.07
C PRO A 325 -14.85 -12.06 10.13
N ARG A 326 -14.38 -10.93 10.70
CA ARG A 326 -14.09 -9.68 9.97
C ARG A 326 -12.62 -9.27 10.12
N VAL A 327 -12.17 -8.45 9.18
CA VAL A 327 -10.91 -7.71 9.24
C VAL A 327 -11.25 -6.24 9.09
N ILE A 328 -11.00 -5.49 10.15
CA ILE A 328 -11.20 -4.05 10.22
C ILE A 328 -9.87 -3.38 9.91
N LYS A 329 -9.86 -2.40 9.01
CA LYS A 329 -8.65 -1.76 8.51
C LYS A 329 -8.80 -0.24 8.53
N GLN A 330 -7.80 0.48 9.06
CA GLN A 330 -7.64 1.89 8.71
C GLN A 330 -7.41 2.08 7.22
N ASN A 331 -7.89 3.20 6.68
CA ASN A 331 -7.78 3.46 5.24
C ASN A 331 -6.34 3.60 4.75
N ARG A 332 -5.49 4.20 5.58
CA ARG A 332 -4.10 4.48 5.29
C ARG A 332 -3.25 4.04 6.45
N GLY A 333 -2.25 3.22 6.17
CA GLY A 333 -1.37 2.66 7.16
C GLY A 333 -0.50 1.59 6.51
N SER A 334 0.49 1.11 7.25
CA SER A 334 1.37 0.05 6.79
C SER A 334 1.69 -0.89 7.96
N ALA A 335 2.34 -2.03 7.67
CA ALA A 335 2.83 -2.95 8.69
C ALA A 335 1.77 -3.42 9.71
N GLY A 336 0.51 -3.56 9.28
CA GLY A 336 -0.57 -4.09 10.12
C GLY A 336 -1.10 -3.12 11.19
N GLU A 337 -0.57 -1.90 11.30
CA GLU A 337 -1.08 -0.90 12.25
C GLU A 337 -2.56 -0.61 12.00
N GLY A 338 -3.38 -0.58 13.05
CA GLY A 338 -4.81 -0.28 12.92
C GLY A 338 -5.57 -1.29 12.05
N ILE A 339 -5.07 -2.53 11.98
CA ILE A 339 -5.77 -3.64 11.33
C ILE A 339 -6.10 -4.69 12.40
N TRP A 340 -7.39 -4.95 12.58
CA TRP A 340 -7.90 -5.88 13.59
C TRP A 340 -8.63 -7.05 12.94
N LEU A 341 -8.25 -8.26 13.33
CA LEU A 341 -9.04 -9.47 13.07
C LEU A 341 -10.09 -9.61 14.17
N CYS A 342 -11.35 -9.80 13.78
CA CYS A 342 -12.49 -9.83 14.69
C CYS A 342 -13.22 -11.17 14.57
N TRP A 343 -13.32 -11.90 15.68
CA TRP A 343 -14.15 -13.09 15.80
C TRP A 343 -15.21 -12.88 16.87
N LEU A 344 -16.43 -13.32 16.57
CA LEU A 344 -17.50 -13.42 17.56
C LEU A 344 -17.22 -14.60 18.52
N GLU A 345 -17.32 -14.34 19.82
CA GLU A 345 -17.10 -15.33 20.87
C GLU A 345 -18.42 -15.75 21.53
N GLY A 346 -18.56 -17.04 21.81
CA GLY A 346 -19.70 -17.59 22.57
C GLY A 346 -21.06 -17.59 21.85
N LYS A 347 -21.09 -17.25 20.56
CA LYS A 347 -22.28 -17.28 19.70
C LYS A 347 -21.93 -17.87 18.33
N ASP A 348 -22.90 -18.53 17.71
CA ASP A 348 -22.80 -18.97 16.32
C ASP A 348 -23.04 -17.79 15.37
N TYR A 349 -22.39 -17.83 14.21
CA TYR A 349 -22.65 -16.89 13.13
C TYR A 349 -24.01 -17.16 12.46
N CYS A 350 -24.68 -16.11 11.97
CA CYS A 350 -25.92 -16.26 11.20
C CYS A 350 -25.69 -16.81 9.78
N GLU A 351 -26.72 -17.35 9.14
CA GLU A 351 -26.60 -18.02 7.83
C GLU A 351 -26.41 -17.04 6.66
N ALA A 352 -27.06 -15.88 6.72
CA ALA A 352 -26.92 -14.82 5.72
C ALA A 352 -26.68 -13.45 6.36
N LEU A 353 -26.02 -12.58 5.61
CA LEU A 353 -25.77 -11.20 6.01
C LEU A 353 -27.08 -10.46 6.28
N GLY A 354 -27.21 -9.91 7.49
CA GLY A 354 -28.39 -9.16 7.92
C GLY A 354 -29.49 -9.97 8.58
N ASP A 355 -29.34 -11.31 8.71
CA ASP A 355 -30.29 -12.16 9.44
C ASP A 355 -30.36 -11.82 10.93
N THR A 356 -29.25 -11.33 11.49
CA THR A 356 -29.18 -10.83 12.87
C THR A 356 -28.19 -9.67 12.97
N THR A 357 -28.16 -9.05 14.15
CA THR A 357 -27.23 -7.99 14.54
C THR A 357 -26.65 -8.34 15.90
N LEU A 358 -25.38 -8.01 16.13
CA LEU A 358 -24.77 -8.17 17.46
C LEU A 358 -25.37 -7.17 18.47
N ASP A 359 -25.44 -7.62 19.72
CA ASP A 359 -25.74 -6.77 20.87
C ASP A 359 -24.46 -6.10 21.40
N ASP A 360 -24.60 -4.96 22.09
CA ASP A 360 -23.48 -4.25 22.72
C ASP A 360 -22.64 -5.11 23.66
N SER A 361 -23.27 -6.08 24.32
CA SER A 361 -22.64 -6.97 25.29
C SER A 361 -21.96 -8.19 24.67
N ASP A 362 -22.11 -8.41 23.36
CA ASP A 362 -21.50 -9.55 22.68
C ASP A 362 -19.99 -9.46 22.73
N GLN A 363 -19.35 -10.61 22.89
CA GLN A 363 -17.91 -10.69 23.10
C GLN A 363 -17.19 -10.89 21.77
N LEU A 364 -16.11 -10.15 21.59
CA LEU A 364 -15.22 -10.26 20.46
C LEU A 364 -13.85 -10.72 20.94
N LYS A 365 -13.27 -11.67 20.21
CA LYS A 365 -11.83 -11.89 20.21
C LYS A 365 -11.23 -11.02 19.11
N LEU A 366 -10.26 -10.20 19.48
CA LEU A 366 -9.63 -9.22 18.62
C LEU A 366 -8.13 -9.51 18.54
N MET A 367 -7.54 -9.43 17.36
CA MET A 367 -6.09 -9.53 17.18
C MET A 367 -5.58 -8.40 16.30
N GLU A 368 -4.68 -7.56 16.81
CA GLU A 368 -4.05 -6.54 15.98
C GLU A 368 -2.95 -7.16 15.12
N MET A 369 -2.95 -6.84 13.83
CA MET A 369 -1.99 -7.40 12.87
C MET A 369 -0.58 -6.84 13.01
N ASN A 370 -0.41 -5.71 13.71
CA ASN A 370 0.88 -5.05 13.89
C ASN A 370 1.88 -5.91 14.68
N ASP A 371 1.42 -6.53 15.77
CA ASP A 371 2.26 -7.29 16.71
C ASP A 371 1.62 -8.62 17.17
N ASN A 372 0.40 -8.92 16.71
CA ASN A 372 -0.37 -10.14 16.98
C ASN A 372 -0.82 -10.34 18.41
N HIS A 373 -0.82 -9.26 19.21
CA HIS A 373 -1.45 -9.36 20.51
C HIS A 373 -2.96 -9.64 20.33
N VAL A 374 -3.54 -10.32 21.32
CA VAL A 374 -4.95 -10.67 21.33
C VAL A 374 -5.60 -9.99 22.53
N GLU A 375 -6.74 -9.35 22.28
CA GLU A 375 -7.58 -8.73 23.31
C GLU A 375 -9.01 -9.28 23.22
N PHE A 376 -9.75 -9.17 24.32
CA PHE A 376 -11.15 -9.57 24.40
C PHE A 376 -11.97 -8.38 24.88
N HIS A 377 -12.90 -7.95 24.05
CA HIS A 377 -13.73 -6.78 24.31
C HIS A 377 -15.17 -7.04 23.90
N THR A 378 -16.07 -6.33 24.55
CA THR A 378 -17.45 -6.24 24.06
C THR A 378 -17.53 -5.49 22.74
N VAL A 379 -18.57 -5.75 21.95
CA VAL A 379 -18.88 -4.98 20.73
C VAL A 379 -18.95 -3.48 21.04
N ARG A 380 -19.55 -3.09 22.17
CA ARG A 380 -19.60 -1.69 22.60
C ARG A 380 -18.22 -1.07 22.81
N GLU A 381 -17.34 -1.76 23.54
CA GLU A 381 -15.97 -1.27 23.79
C GLU A 381 -15.19 -1.13 22.49
N PHE A 382 -15.30 -2.10 21.58
CA PHE A 382 -14.61 -2.04 20.28
C PHE A 382 -15.11 -0.90 19.39
N LEU A 383 -16.43 -0.70 19.32
CA LEU A 383 -17.01 0.41 18.56
C LEU A 383 -16.60 1.76 19.16
N ALA A 384 -16.60 1.89 20.49
CA ALA A 384 -16.13 3.08 21.18
C ALA A 384 -14.64 3.37 20.89
N PHE A 385 -13.78 2.34 20.89
CA PHE A 385 -12.38 2.47 20.48
C PHE A 385 -12.25 2.96 19.03
N CYS A 386 -13.04 2.37 18.12
CA CYS A 386 -12.98 2.73 16.72
C CYS A 386 -13.36 4.20 16.47
N VAL A 387 -14.31 4.75 17.22
CA VAL A 387 -14.80 6.14 17.03
C VAL A 387 -14.02 7.14 17.88
N HIS A 388 -13.71 6.81 19.13
CA HIS A 388 -13.23 7.74 20.15
C HIS A 388 -11.80 7.45 20.64
N GLY A 389 -11.24 6.30 20.30
CA GLY A 389 -9.94 5.84 20.79
C GLY A 389 -10.01 5.29 22.23
N PRO A 390 -8.86 5.00 22.85
CA PRO A 390 -8.80 4.44 24.20
C PRO A 390 -9.32 5.43 25.27
N GLY A 391 -9.81 4.87 26.37
CA GLY A 391 -10.42 5.55 27.49
C GLY A 391 -11.95 5.59 27.42
N GLY A 392 -12.59 6.19 28.42
CA GLY A 392 -14.05 6.32 28.47
C GLY A 392 -14.76 4.97 28.37
N GLU A 393 -15.69 4.83 27.42
CA GLU A 393 -16.42 3.59 27.16
C GLU A 393 -15.59 2.50 26.49
N ALA A 394 -14.49 2.87 25.81
CA ALA A 394 -13.62 1.91 25.15
C ALA A 394 -12.75 1.14 26.15
N GLY A 395 -12.47 1.72 27.32
CA GLY A 395 -11.50 1.17 28.26
C GLY A 395 -10.06 1.31 27.77
N ASP A 396 -9.15 0.51 28.32
CA ASP A 396 -7.73 0.52 27.95
C ASP A 396 -7.48 -0.38 26.72
N TRP A 397 -6.60 0.07 25.82
CA TRP A 397 -6.23 -0.64 24.58
C TRP A 397 -4.71 -0.65 24.42
N HIS A 398 -4.15 -1.79 24.02
CA HIS A 398 -2.74 -1.89 23.64
C HIS A 398 -2.58 -1.82 22.12
N SER A 399 -2.54 -0.62 21.54
CA SER A 399 -2.37 -0.49 20.09
C SER A 399 -1.35 0.58 19.71
N ALA A 400 -0.57 0.30 18.66
CA ALA A 400 0.29 1.28 18.02
C ALA A 400 -0.53 2.35 17.28
N PHE A 401 -1.77 2.02 16.90
CA PHE A 401 -2.72 2.94 16.29
C PHE A 401 -3.76 3.42 17.34
N PRO A 402 -4.03 4.72 17.47
CA PRO A 402 -4.85 5.26 18.57
C PRO A 402 -6.36 4.97 18.46
N GLY A 403 -6.80 4.13 17.52
CA GLY A 403 -8.21 4.01 17.14
C GLY A 403 -8.67 5.27 16.39
N LYS A 404 -9.88 5.75 16.67
CA LYS A 404 -10.41 7.01 16.07
C LYS A 404 -10.37 7.03 14.53
N TYR A 405 -10.74 5.93 13.90
CA TYR A 405 -10.68 5.77 12.44
C TYR A 405 -11.47 6.83 11.66
N LEU A 406 -12.46 7.46 12.31
CA LEU A 406 -13.36 8.44 11.71
C LEU A 406 -12.97 9.90 12.02
N GLU A 407 -11.88 10.13 12.76
CA GLU A 407 -11.48 11.46 13.21
C GLU A 407 -11.17 12.39 12.01
N GLY A 408 -11.64 13.64 12.12
CA GLY A 408 -11.54 14.65 11.07
C GLY A 408 -12.55 14.48 9.91
N GLY A 409 -13.22 13.33 9.82
CA GLY A 409 -14.24 13.04 8.82
C GLY A 409 -13.70 12.66 7.43
N LYS A 410 -14.63 12.32 6.54
CA LYS A 410 -14.33 11.76 5.21
C LYS A 410 -13.37 12.60 4.37
N GLU A 411 -13.50 13.93 4.42
CA GLU A 411 -12.71 14.85 3.59
C GLU A 411 -11.20 14.82 3.89
N VAL A 412 -10.81 14.47 5.12
CA VAL A 412 -9.40 14.29 5.50
C VAL A 412 -8.98 12.81 5.53
N GLY A 413 -9.85 11.91 5.06
CA GLY A 413 -9.60 10.48 4.96
C GLY A 413 -10.11 9.64 6.14
N GLY A 414 -10.88 10.23 7.07
CA GLY A 414 -11.52 9.51 8.17
C GLY A 414 -12.54 8.51 7.65
N GLN A 415 -12.20 7.23 7.74
CA GLN A 415 -13.06 6.09 7.36
C GLN A 415 -12.48 4.79 7.93
N LEU A 416 -13.34 3.78 8.04
CA LEU A 416 -12.97 2.42 8.46
C LEU A 416 -13.43 1.41 7.41
N VAL A 417 -12.53 0.53 6.99
CA VAL A 417 -12.82 -0.53 6.00
C VAL A 417 -13.06 -1.85 6.70
N ASP A 418 -14.17 -2.50 6.37
CA ASP A 418 -14.61 -3.76 6.93
C ASP A 418 -14.66 -4.82 5.82
N GLN A 419 -13.75 -5.78 5.88
CA GLN A 419 -13.65 -6.88 4.92
C GLN A 419 -13.83 -8.22 5.64
N ARG A 420 -14.34 -9.23 4.94
CA ARG A 420 -14.40 -10.60 5.45
C ARG A 420 -13.01 -11.11 5.81
N LEU A 421 -12.86 -11.74 6.97
CA LEU A 421 -11.67 -12.53 7.27
C LEU A 421 -11.77 -13.89 6.59
N LEU A 422 -10.79 -14.16 5.73
CA LEU A 422 -10.68 -15.40 4.97
C LEU A 422 -9.86 -16.42 5.77
N PRO A 423 -10.45 -17.56 6.20
CA PRO A 423 -9.76 -18.52 7.05
C PRO A 423 -8.46 -19.10 6.45
N ARG A 424 -8.41 -19.16 5.12
CA ARG A 424 -7.25 -19.66 4.36
C ARG A 424 -6.09 -18.66 4.28
N ILE A 425 -6.15 -17.52 4.99
CA ILE A 425 -4.98 -16.66 5.25
C ILE A 425 -3.83 -17.42 5.94
N THR A 426 -4.15 -18.52 6.62
CA THR A 426 -3.19 -19.47 7.21
C THR A 426 -2.38 -20.24 6.17
N GLU A 427 -2.84 -20.34 4.92
CA GLU A 427 -2.07 -20.89 3.79
C GLU A 427 -1.08 -19.87 3.20
N GLY A 428 -1.25 -18.61 3.57
CA GLY A 428 -0.42 -17.49 3.17
C GLY A 428 -0.94 -16.67 1.99
N GLU A 429 -0.36 -15.49 1.83
CA GLU A 429 -0.73 -14.53 0.79
C GLU A 429 0.10 -14.74 -0.47
N VAL A 430 -0.57 -14.63 -1.62
CA VAL A 430 0.05 -14.69 -2.93
C VAL A 430 0.15 -13.29 -3.50
N ARG A 431 1.36 -12.74 -3.54
CA ARG A 431 1.65 -11.43 -4.13
C ARG A 431 1.91 -11.58 -5.62
N MET A 432 1.09 -10.93 -6.42
CA MET A 432 1.30 -10.73 -7.86
C MET A 432 2.12 -9.45 -8.06
N GLN A 433 3.36 -9.57 -8.52
CA GLN A 433 4.23 -8.43 -8.84
C GLN A 433 4.01 -8.01 -10.29
N MET A 434 3.51 -6.80 -10.48
CA MET A 434 3.01 -6.28 -11.74
C MET A 434 3.85 -5.11 -12.24
N VAL A 435 4.06 -5.06 -13.56
CA VAL A 435 4.57 -3.90 -14.28
C VAL A 435 3.50 -3.48 -15.29
N LYS A 436 2.84 -2.34 -15.04
CA LYS A 436 1.64 -1.93 -15.79
C LYS A 436 0.59 -3.06 -15.78
N ASP A 437 0.34 -3.69 -16.91
CA ASP A 437 -0.62 -4.78 -17.11
C ASP A 437 0.04 -6.17 -17.12
N THR A 438 1.37 -6.25 -16.99
CA THR A 438 2.15 -7.47 -17.15
C THR A 438 2.53 -8.06 -15.80
N LEU A 439 2.23 -9.35 -15.59
CA LEU A 439 2.68 -10.10 -14.41
C LEU A 439 4.15 -10.49 -14.58
N PHE A 440 5.01 -10.04 -13.67
CA PHE A 440 6.44 -10.33 -13.68
C PHE A 440 6.81 -11.54 -12.81
N ALA A 441 6.27 -11.61 -11.59
CA ALA A 441 6.57 -12.67 -10.64
C ALA A 441 5.41 -12.93 -9.68
N ILE A 442 5.35 -14.14 -9.15
CA ILE A 442 4.40 -14.55 -8.12
C ILE A 442 5.19 -14.89 -6.85
N ILE A 443 4.82 -14.27 -5.72
CA ILE A 443 5.52 -14.42 -4.45
C ILE A 443 4.52 -14.95 -3.42
N HIS A 444 4.69 -16.20 -2.99
CA HIS A 444 3.88 -16.79 -1.94
C HIS A 444 4.52 -16.56 -0.58
N LYS A 445 3.85 -15.76 0.25
CA LYS A 445 4.24 -15.41 1.62
C LYS A 445 3.56 -16.36 2.59
N GLN A 446 4.26 -17.43 2.95
CA GLN A 446 3.71 -18.43 3.87
C GLN A 446 4.05 -18.04 5.32
N PRO A 447 3.07 -17.97 6.22
CA PRO A 447 3.36 -17.72 7.63
C PRO A 447 4.18 -18.86 8.23
N THR A 448 5.13 -18.55 9.11
CA THR A 448 5.76 -19.58 9.95
C THR A 448 4.94 -19.85 11.22
N ASP A 449 5.18 -21.00 11.85
CA ASP A 449 4.68 -21.36 13.18
C ASP A 449 3.16 -21.32 13.36
N GLY A 450 2.40 -21.56 12.29
CA GLY A 450 0.92 -21.59 12.34
C GLY A 450 0.27 -20.20 12.48
N GLY A 451 1.03 -19.12 12.25
CA GLY A 451 0.52 -17.75 12.18
C GLY A 451 -0.29 -17.46 10.91
N MET A 452 -0.67 -16.20 10.71
CA MET A 452 -1.34 -15.72 9.49
C MET A 452 -0.36 -14.87 8.67
N SER A 453 -0.44 -14.84 7.34
CA SER A 453 0.62 -14.15 6.55
C SER A 453 0.65 -12.64 6.65
N ALA A 454 -0.46 -12.01 7.02
CA ALA A 454 -0.52 -10.56 7.19
C ALA A 454 0.13 -10.07 8.50
N VAL A 455 0.59 -11.01 9.33
CA VAL A 455 1.32 -10.78 10.58
C VAL A 455 2.74 -10.32 10.29
N GLY A 456 3.15 -9.18 10.86
CA GLY A 456 4.56 -8.77 10.89
C GLY A 456 5.41 -9.84 11.58
N GLY A 457 6.16 -10.63 10.81
CA GLY A 457 6.90 -11.79 11.32
C GLY A 457 7.52 -12.61 10.19
N ILE A 458 8.39 -13.56 10.53
CA ILE A 458 9.18 -14.35 9.57
C ILE A 458 8.22 -15.14 8.66
N ALA A 459 7.95 -14.66 7.46
CA ALA A 459 7.29 -15.46 6.43
C ALA A 459 8.34 -16.27 5.67
N LYS A 460 7.99 -17.50 5.29
CA LYS A 460 8.73 -18.22 4.26
C LYS A 460 8.24 -17.73 2.90
N TYR A 461 9.17 -17.23 2.10
CA TYR A 461 8.88 -16.75 0.76
C TYR A 461 9.21 -17.85 -0.26
N ALA A 462 8.26 -18.12 -1.14
CA ALA A 462 8.47 -18.91 -2.35
C ALA A 462 8.21 -18.03 -3.58
N PHE A 463 9.11 -18.10 -4.56
CA PHE A 463 9.07 -17.29 -5.78
C PHE A 463 8.73 -18.21 -6.95
N TYR A 464 7.79 -17.77 -7.77
CA TYR A 464 7.31 -18.52 -8.92
C TYR A 464 7.29 -17.62 -10.15
N GLN A 465 7.53 -18.24 -11.30
CA GLN A 465 7.35 -17.58 -12.60
C GLN A 465 5.85 -17.34 -12.86
N PRO A 466 5.49 -16.35 -13.70
CA PRO A 466 4.10 -16.05 -14.06
C PRO A 466 3.29 -17.26 -14.57
N GLU A 467 3.95 -18.23 -15.19
CA GLU A 467 3.33 -19.42 -15.79
C GLU A 467 3.16 -20.60 -14.82
N ALA A 468 3.48 -20.43 -13.53
CA ALA A 468 3.36 -21.47 -12.51
C ALA A 468 1.95 -22.11 -12.53
N PRO A 469 1.83 -23.43 -12.82
CA PRO A 469 0.53 -24.07 -13.05
C PRO A 469 -0.46 -23.89 -11.90
N GLU A 470 0.02 -23.90 -10.66
CA GLU A 470 -0.77 -23.74 -9.44
C GLU A 470 -1.49 -22.40 -9.34
N PHE A 471 -0.99 -21.35 -9.99
CA PHE A 471 -1.57 -20.00 -9.98
C PHE A 471 -2.28 -19.64 -11.29
N THR A 472 -2.46 -20.60 -12.21
CA THR A 472 -3.06 -20.34 -13.53
C THR A 472 -4.44 -19.70 -13.43
N GLU A 473 -5.32 -20.24 -12.57
CA GLU A 473 -6.68 -19.72 -12.45
C GLU A 473 -6.70 -18.33 -11.81
N LEU A 474 -5.86 -18.10 -10.80
CA LEU A 474 -5.70 -16.78 -10.19
C LEU A 474 -5.22 -15.75 -11.22
N ARG A 475 -4.15 -16.08 -11.96
CA ARG A 475 -3.61 -15.21 -13.02
C ARG A 475 -4.68 -14.86 -14.05
N LEU A 476 -5.38 -15.85 -14.59
CA LEU A 476 -6.39 -15.63 -15.63
C LEU A 476 -7.57 -14.77 -15.15
N LYS A 477 -8.03 -14.97 -13.90
CA LYS A 477 -9.09 -14.16 -13.31
C LYS A 477 -8.64 -12.72 -13.09
N PHE A 478 -7.44 -12.54 -12.55
CA PHE A 478 -6.91 -11.22 -12.32
C PHE A 478 -6.66 -10.45 -13.62
N GLN A 479 -6.12 -11.11 -14.65
CA GLN A 479 -5.96 -10.52 -15.99
C GLN A 479 -7.28 -10.01 -16.58
N GLN A 480 -8.40 -10.69 -16.32
CA GLN A 480 -9.73 -10.22 -16.76
C GLN A 480 -10.18 -8.94 -16.03
N ASP A 481 -9.76 -8.75 -14.78
CA ASP A 481 -10.10 -7.57 -13.97
C ASP A 481 -9.19 -6.36 -14.28
N ILE A 482 -7.94 -6.56 -14.71
CA ILE A 482 -6.94 -5.50 -14.94
C ILE A 482 -7.50 -4.33 -15.78
N PRO A 483 -8.16 -4.54 -16.93
CA PRO A 483 -8.69 -3.45 -17.74
C PRO A 483 -9.75 -2.59 -17.03
N SER A 484 -10.41 -3.14 -16.02
CA SER A 484 -11.47 -2.46 -15.27
C SER A 484 -10.99 -1.85 -13.95
N ILE A 485 -9.81 -2.23 -13.46
CA ILE A 485 -9.36 -1.94 -12.09
C ILE A 485 -9.25 -0.43 -11.82
N MET A 486 -8.64 0.32 -12.74
CA MET A 486 -8.49 1.77 -12.61
C MET A 486 -9.84 2.47 -12.67
N SER A 487 -10.74 2.02 -13.56
CA SER A 487 -12.08 2.57 -13.66
C SER A 487 -12.92 2.29 -12.41
N ALA A 488 -12.84 1.08 -11.85
CA ALA A 488 -13.53 0.71 -10.61
C ALA A 488 -13.08 1.58 -9.44
N MET A 489 -11.79 1.94 -9.40
CA MET A 489 -11.22 2.82 -8.38
C MET A 489 -11.54 4.31 -8.58
N GLY A 490 -12.18 4.70 -9.69
CA GLY A 490 -12.42 6.10 -10.03
C GLY A 490 -11.18 6.81 -10.60
N LEU A 491 -10.22 6.06 -11.10
CA LEU A 491 -8.95 6.52 -11.66
C LEU A 491 -8.93 6.36 -13.20
N ARG A 492 -10.10 6.45 -13.85
CA ARG A 492 -10.16 6.37 -15.32
C ARG A 492 -9.32 7.50 -15.92
N GLY A 493 -8.37 7.14 -16.80
CA GLY A 493 -7.46 8.07 -17.46
C GLY A 493 -6.08 8.16 -16.83
N GLU A 494 -5.91 7.69 -15.58
CA GLU A 494 -4.59 7.49 -14.99
C GLU A 494 -3.98 6.19 -15.54
N PRO A 495 -2.66 6.15 -15.84
CA PRO A 495 -2.00 4.92 -16.22
C PRO A 495 -1.91 3.97 -15.02
N LEU A 496 -1.91 2.65 -15.30
CA LEU A 496 -1.49 1.68 -14.30
C LEU A 496 -0.06 2.01 -13.84
N PRO A 497 0.28 1.78 -12.55
CA PRO A 497 1.65 1.95 -12.08
C PRO A 497 2.64 1.11 -12.90
N VAL A 498 3.82 1.65 -13.20
CA VAL A 498 4.90 0.84 -13.81
C VAL A 498 5.49 -0.19 -12.84
N LEU A 499 5.23 -0.08 -11.53
CA LEU A 499 5.55 -1.13 -10.57
C LEU A 499 4.51 -1.11 -9.44
N TRP A 500 3.80 -2.22 -9.28
CA TRP A 500 2.82 -2.40 -8.22
C TRP A 500 2.64 -3.87 -7.85
N THR A 501 1.97 -4.12 -6.73
CA THR A 501 1.60 -5.47 -6.34
C THR A 501 0.14 -5.56 -5.92
N ALA A 502 -0.44 -6.74 -6.09
CA ALA A 502 -1.71 -7.14 -5.51
C ALA A 502 -1.47 -8.38 -4.65
N ASP A 503 -1.86 -8.31 -3.38
CA ASP A 503 -1.64 -9.38 -2.41
C ASP A 503 -2.96 -10.13 -2.21
N PHE A 504 -2.96 -11.40 -2.59
CA PHE A 504 -4.14 -12.25 -2.69
C PHE A 504 -4.23 -13.27 -1.56
N ILE A 505 -5.45 -13.53 -1.10
CA ILE A 505 -5.75 -14.51 -0.07
C ILE A 505 -6.65 -15.58 -0.67
N PRO A 506 -6.37 -16.89 -0.47
CA PRO A 506 -7.24 -17.95 -0.97
C PRO A 506 -8.65 -17.84 -0.39
N VAL A 507 -9.67 -18.14 -1.20
CA VAL A 507 -11.08 -18.07 -0.78
C VAL A 507 -11.88 -19.25 -1.32
N ASP A 508 -12.79 -19.75 -0.49
CA ASP A 508 -13.73 -20.81 -0.86
C ASP A 508 -15.07 -20.23 -1.30
N GLY A 509 -15.76 -20.92 -2.21
CA GLY A 509 -17.11 -20.53 -2.64
C GLY A 509 -17.20 -19.22 -3.42
N HIS A 510 -16.09 -18.74 -3.99
CA HIS A 510 -16.02 -17.48 -4.76
C HIS A 510 -15.86 -17.73 -6.27
N VAL A 511 -16.14 -16.72 -7.10
CA VAL A 511 -15.97 -16.77 -8.57
C VAL A 511 -14.49 -16.82 -9.01
N ALA A 512 -13.57 -16.53 -8.11
CA ALA A 512 -12.13 -16.60 -8.29
C ALA A 512 -11.51 -17.35 -7.10
N PRO A 513 -10.40 -18.07 -7.28
CA PRO A 513 -9.81 -18.87 -6.20
C PRO A 513 -9.13 -18.03 -5.10
N TYR A 514 -8.88 -16.74 -5.39
CA TYR A 514 -8.31 -15.78 -4.45
C TYR A 514 -8.95 -14.41 -4.65
N VAL A 515 -8.86 -13.59 -3.62
CA VAL A 515 -9.31 -12.19 -3.61
C VAL A 515 -8.23 -11.29 -3.01
N VAL A 516 -8.26 -10.02 -3.37
CA VAL A 516 -7.24 -9.05 -2.96
C VAL A 516 -7.46 -8.62 -1.51
N GLY A 517 -6.40 -8.71 -0.71
CA GLY A 517 -6.31 -8.15 0.64
C GLY A 517 -5.73 -6.73 0.65
N GLU A 518 -4.84 -6.41 -0.31
CA GLU A 518 -4.29 -5.08 -0.52
C GLU A 518 -3.63 -4.89 -1.90
N PHE A 519 -3.50 -3.63 -2.32
CA PHE A 519 -2.62 -3.20 -3.40
C PHE A 519 -1.47 -2.36 -2.86
N ASN A 520 -0.29 -2.51 -3.45
CA ASN A 520 0.87 -1.66 -3.18
C ASN A 520 1.30 -0.98 -4.48
N CYS A 521 1.18 0.35 -4.56
CA CYS A 521 1.49 1.12 -5.78
C CYS A 521 2.38 2.34 -5.55
N SER A 522 2.81 2.57 -4.30
CA SER A 522 3.63 3.71 -3.90
C SER A 522 5.03 3.23 -3.55
N CYS A 523 6.02 3.58 -4.37
CA CYS A 523 7.44 3.31 -4.13
C CYS A 523 7.77 1.83 -3.77
N VAL A 524 7.11 0.87 -4.42
CA VAL A 524 7.34 -0.57 -4.21
C VAL A 524 8.83 -0.88 -4.43
N GLY A 525 9.47 -1.56 -3.47
CA GLY A 525 10.89 -1.92 -3.55
C GLY A 525 11.16 -3.15 -4.41
N ILE A 526 12.28 -3.13 -5.13
CA ILE A 526 12.79 -4.28 -5.88
C ILE A 526 13.67 -5.11 -4.95
N SER A 527 13.09 -6.12 -4.30
CA SER A 527 13.77 -6.94 -3.27
C SER A 527 15.06 -7.58 -3.76
N LYS A 528 15.16 -7.88 -5.06
CA LYS A 528 16.35 -8.42 -5.72
C LYS A 528 17.55 -7.47 -5.70
N PHE A 529 17.33 -6.17 -5.56
CA PHE A 529 18.40 -5.20 -5.30
C PHE A 529 18.56 -4.85 -3.82
N GLY A 530 17.91 -5.58 -2.91
CA GLY A 530 17.91 -5.25 -1.47
C GLY A 530 19.29 -5.24 -0.83
N ALA A 531 20.23 -6.06 -1.31
CA ALA A 531 21.61 -6.08 -0.81
C ALA A 531 22.40 -4.79 -1.10
N ALA A 532 21.96 -3.99 -2.08
CA ALA A 532 22.51 -2.66 -2.38
C ALA A 532 22.01 -1.56 -1.44
N CYS A 533 21.07 -1.87 -0.54
CA CYS A 533 20.49 -0.91 0.39
C CYS A 533 21.39 -0.72 1.61
N GLY A 534 21.76 0.52 1.91
CA GLY A 534 22.58 0.88 3.05
C GLY A 534 23.65 1.93 2.74
N PRO A 535 24.17 2.64 3.76
CA PRO A 535 25.07 3.78 3.58
C PRO A 535 26.44 3.39 2.99
N ASP A 536 26.84 2.13 3.11
CA ASP A 536 28.11 1.60 2.58
C ASP A 536 27.89 0.57 1.47
N LYS A 537 26.65 0.47 0.95
CA LYS A 537 26.22 -0.57 0.02
C LYS A 537 25.93 -0.03 -1.38
N ASP A 538 26.13 -0.85 -2.39
CA ASP A 538 25.73 -0.57 -3.78
C ASP A 538 25.38 -1.84 -4.55
N LEU A 539 25.15 -1.72 -5.86
CA LEU A 539 24.79 -2.86 -6.71
C LEU A 539 25.92 -3.91 -6.82
N GLY A 540 27.16 -3.59 -6.44
CA GLY A 540 28.25 -4.55 -6.32
C GLY A 540 28.06 -5.54 -5.17
N ASP A 541 27.22 -5.20 -4.18
CA ASP A 541 26.86 -6.09 -3.07
C ASP A 541 25.72 -7.06 -3.40
N VAL A 542 25.06 -6.92 -4.56
CA VAL A 542 23.98 -7.81 -5.01
C VAL A 542 24.60 -9.06 -5.63
N GLU A 543 24.07 -10.25 -5.33
CA GLU A 543 24.50 -11.51 -5.97
C GLU A 543 24.07 -11.55 -7.44
N ASP A 544 24.80 -12.27 -8.29
CA ASP A 544 24.57 -12.25 -9.75
C ASP A 544 23.15 -12.66 -10.16
N GLU A 545 22.61 -13.73 -9.58
CA GLU A 545 21.26 -14.20 -9.89
C GLU A 545 20.18 -13.15 -9.53
N ASP A 546 20.34 -12.49 -8.38
CA ASP A 546 19.44 -11.44 -7.94
C ASP A 546 19.62 -10.17 -8.80
N PHE A 547 20.85 -9.84 -9.19
CA PHE A 547 21.12 -8.72 -10.08
C PHE A 547 20.48 -8.92 -11.46
N ASP A 548 20.59 -10.12 -12.02
CA ASP A 548 20.00 -10.47 -13.32
C ASP A 548 18.47 -10.41 -13.28
N GLU A 549 17.85 -10.98 -12.24
CA GLU A 549 16.40 -10.92 -12.07
C GLU A 549 15.89 -9.49 -11.82
N GLY A 550 16.57 -8.74 -10.95
CA GLY A 550 16.26 -7.33 -10.71
C GLY A 550 16.39 -6.49 -11.99
N THR A 551 17.39 -6.77 -12.81
CA THR A 551 17.62 -6.10 -14.10
C THR A 551 16.49 -6.42 -15.09
N ARG A 552 16.04 -7.68 -15.18
CA ARG A 552 14.87 -8.03 -16.02
C ARG A 552 13.61 -7.28 -15.61
N LEU A 553 13.39 -7.11 -14.30
CA LEU A 553 12.26 -6.33 -13.80
C LEU A 553 12.38 -4.87 -14.21
N THR A 554 13.54 -4.23 -14.02
CA THR A 554 13.71 -2.81 -14.34
C THR A 554 13.71 -2.53 -15.84
N ASP A 555 14.21 -3.47 -16.65
CA ASP A 555 14.13 -3.38 -18.10
C ASP A 555 12.66 -3.44 -18.56
N LEU A 556 11.84 -4.31 -17.95
CA LEU A 556 10.40 -4.35 -18.19
C LEU A 556 9.68 -3.06 -17.74
N ILE A 557 10.07 -2.49 -16.59
CA ILE A 557 9.57 -1.17 -16.12
C ILE A 557 9.84 -0.09 -17.17
N GLY A 558 11.08 -0.01 -17.65
CA GLY A 558 11.48 0.96 -18.68
C GLY A 558 10.72 0.78 -19.98
N LEU A 559 10.58 -0.47 -20.44
CA LEU A 559 9.81 -0.80 -21.62
C LEU A 559 8.35 -0.35 -21.47
N LYS A 560 7.68 -0.71 -20.37
CA LYS A 560 6.26 -0.40 -20.14
C LYS A 560 6.01 1.10 -19.93
N ALA A 561 6.97 1.83 -19.37
CA ALA A 561 6.91 3.29 -19.30
C ALA A 561 6.91 3.91 -20.70
N VAL A 562 7.81 3.44 -21.58
CA VAL A 562 7.89 3.94 -22.95
C VAL A 562 6.70 3.51 -23.81
N GLU A 563 6.22 2.26 -23.69
CA GLU A 563 4.98 1.81 -24.34
C GLU A 563 3.78 2.68 -23.97
N THR A 564 3.69 3.10 -22.70
CA THR A 564 2.62 4.00 -22.27
C THR A 564 2.70 5.37 -22.95
N LEU A 565 3.91 5.93 -23.15
CA LEU A 565 4.08 7.16 -23.92
C LEU A 565 3.77 6.98 -25.41
N ASP A 566 4.13 5.83 -25.98
CA ASP A 566 3.78 5.48 -27.37
C ASP A 566 2.25 5.44 -27.55
N GLU A 567 1.52 4.82 -26.61
CA GLU A 567 0.06 4.76 -26.59
C GLU A 567 -0.57 6.15 -26.47
N MET A 568 -0.06 6.99 -25.56
CA MET A 568 -0.56 8.35 -25.33
C MET A 568 -0.34 9.30 -26.51
N HIS A 569 0.72 9.09 -27.30
CA HIS A 569 0.99 9.88 -28.52
C HIS A 569 0.28 9.34 -29.76
N SER A 570 -0.19 8.10 -29.72
CA SER A 570 -0.94 7.48 -30.82
C SER A 570 -2.45 7.74 -30.74
N SER A 571 -2.95 8.10 -29.55
CA SER A 571 -4.35 8.49 -29.27
C SER A 571 -4.58 9.98 -29.48
#